data_AF-A0A0Z8N1K8-F1
#
_entry.id   AF-A0A0Z8N1K8-F1
#
_cell.length_a   1.000
_cell.length_b   1.000
_cell.length_c   1.000
_cell.angle_alpha   90.00
_cell.angle_beta   90.00
_cell.angle_gamma   90.00
#
_symmetry.space_group_name_H-M   'P 1'
#
loop_
_entity.id
_entity.type
_entity.pdbx_description
1 polymer ?
#
loop_
_entity_poly.entity_id
_entity_poly.type
_entity_poly.pdbx_seq_one_letter_code
_entity_poly.pdbx_strand_id
1 'polypeptide(L)'
;MKLQKKIMLSVVLGLSLVSLSACQSIANWWKNTKEEWIGLEMTVRTYDENSQLIDEMSGKSLSISRNQEFDSVDAEGYSNADSSVLKVTLGNYEIDHVGSSLIAAEEGLEDLYAKYQTTVDIANYNRAIPLVNRMVSSLKNDFTGKAKVVLIRSQNGTPLATYVGDKVSLYASDAPKTSELLIDGKRLIIYRCDYTIYDRELLEN
;
A
#
# COMPACT_ATOMS: atom_id res chain seq x y z
N MET A 1 4.23 38.05 40.43
CA MET A 1 2.93 37.93 39.71
C MET A 1 2.99 38.24 38.20
N LYS A 2 3.54 39.37 37.73
CA LYS A 2 3.52 39.72 36.29
C LYS A 2 4.42 38.85 35.39
N LEU A 3 5.57 38.40 35.89
CA LEU A 3 6.52 37.56 35.13
C LEU A 3 6.03 36.12 34.94
N GLN A 4 5.43 35.53 35.98
CA GLN A 4 4.82 34.18 35.91
C GLN A 4 3.64 34.13 34.93
N LYS A 5 2.81 35.18 34.88
CA LYS A 5 1.72 35.29 33.88
C LYS A 5 2.23 35.38 32.44
N LYS A 6 3.37 36.06 32.21
CA LYS A 6 4.00 36.12 30.88
C LYS A 6 4.56 34.78 30.43
N ILE A 7 5.25 34.06 31.32
CA ILE A 7 5.80 32.72 31.03
C ILE A 7 4.67 31.73 30.76
N MET A 8 3.61 31.75 31.55
CA MET A 8 2.45 30.88 31.34
C MET A 8 1.76 31.15 29.99
N LEU A 9 1.65 32.42 29.58
CA LEU A 9 1.10 32.81 28.29
C LEU A 9 1.99 32.32 27.12
N SER A 10 3.31 32.40 27.26
CA SER A 10 4.26 31.90 26.25
C SER A 10 4.22 30.38 26.09
N VAL A 11 4.04 29.64 27.18
CA VAL A 11 3.91 28.16 27.15
C VAL A 11 2.60 27.75 26.49
N VAL A 12 1.49 28.45 26.78
CA VAL A 12 0.19 28.19 26.15
C VAL A 12 0.24 28.52 24.65
N LEU A 13 0.87 29.62 24.25
CA LEU A 13 1.07 29.94 22.82
C LEU A 13 1.94 28.89 22.13
N GLY A 14 3.04 28.46 22.76
CA GLY A 14 3.93 27.42 22.24
C GLY A 14 3.21 26.07 22.04
N LEU A 15 2.39 25.64 23.01
CA LEU A 15 1.58 24.43 22.88
C LEU A 15 0.52 24.56 21.78
N SER A 16 -0.13 25.72 21.66
CA SER A 16 -1.16 25.95 20.64
C SER A 16 -0.61 25.91 19.21
N LEU A 17 0.63 26.38 19.01
CA LEU A 17 1.33 26.34 17.72
C LEU A 17 1.69 24.90 17.31
N VAL A 18 2.02 24.03 18.26
CA VAL A 18 2.32 22.60 17.98
C VAL A 18 1.04 21.82 17.64
N SER A 19 -0.10 22.19 18.23
CA SER A 19 -1.38 21.51 17.93
C SER A 19 -1.98 21.86 16.55
N LEU A 20 -1.63 23.00 15.96
CA LEU A 20 -2.16 23.43 14.65
C LEU A 20 -1.44 22.79 13.45
N SER A 21 -0.25 22.23 13.63
CA SER A 21 0.53 21.62 12.55
C SER A 21 0.23 20.14 12.31
N ALA A 22 -0.51 19.48 13.21
CA ALA A 22 -0.69 18.03 13.19
C ALA A 22 -1.88 17.55 12.32
N CYS A 23 -2.91 18.38 12.11
CA CYS A 23 -4.09 17.99 11.32
C CYS A 23 -4.02 18.42 9.85
N GLN A 24 -3.25 19.45 9.50
CA GLN A 24 -3.12 19.94 8.12
C GLN A 24 -2.16 19.07 7.26
N SER A 25 -1.27 18.30 7.90
CA SER A 25 -0.22 17.52 7.22
C SER A 25 -0.77 16.33 6.44
N ILE A 26 -1.84 15.67 6.92
CA ILE A 26 -2.41 14.48 6.28
C ILE A 26 -3.12 14.83 4.96
N ALA A 27 -3.95 15.88 4.96
CA ALA A 27 -4.66 16.32 3.76
C ALA A 27 -3.71 16.96 2.71
N ASN A 28 -2.71 17.73 3.16
CA ASN A 28 -1.71 18.30 2.25
C ASN A 28 -0.77 17.23 1.67
N TRP A 29 -0.45 16.18 2.45
CA TRP A 29 0.38 15.08 1.96
C TRP A 29 -0.30 14.31 0.82
N TRP A 30 -1.59 13.98 0.93
CA TRP A 30 -2.31 13.28 -0.14
C TRP A 30 -2.39 14.09 -1.44
N LYS A 31 -2.61 15.41 -1.32
CA LYS A 31 -2.64 16.32 -2.47
C LYS A 31 -1.27 16.42 -3.16
N ASN A 32 -0.19 16.54 -2.39
CA ASN A 32 1.19 16.53 -2.91
C ASN A 32 1.56 15.15 -3.48
N THR A 33 1.05 14.08 -2.87
CA THR A 33 1.26 12.70 -3.29
C THR A 33 0.67 12.45 -4.67
N LYS A 34 -0.53 12.95 -4.98
CA LYS A 34 -1.11 12.85 -6.34
C LYS A 34 -0.26 13.54 -7.41
N GLU A 35 0.40 14.65 -7.09
CA GLU A 35 1.32 15.33 -8.02
C GLU A 35 2.62 14.52 -8.24
N GLU A 36 3.10 13.81 -7.22
CA GLU A 36 4.29 12.95 -7.28
C GLU A 36 4.07 11.65 -8.09
N TRP A 37 2.84 11.26 -8.41
CA TRP A 37 2.56 10.03 -9.19
C TRP A 37 2.64 10.28 -10.70
N ILE A 38 2.66 11.55 -11.11
CA ILE A 38 2.66 11.94 -12.53
C ILE A 38 3.96 11.45 -13.18
N GLY A 39 3.82 10.59 -14.17
CA GLY A 39 4.92 10.04 -14.96
C GLY A 39 5.53 8.75 -14.42
N LEU A 40 5.16 8.30 -13.21
CA LEU A 40 5.60 7.01 -12.68
C LEU A 40 4.96 5.88 -13.47
N GLU A 41 5.77 4.90 -13.85
CA GLU A 41 5.33 3.69 -14.53
C GLU A 41 4.85 2.67 -13.48
N MET A 42 3.64 2.18 -13.66
CA MET A 42 2.93 1.33 -12.70
C MET A 42 2.38 0.09 -13.41
N THR A 43 2.46 -1.05 -12.74
CA THR A 43 1.78 -2.29 -13.14
C THR A 43 0.68 -2.60 -12.14
N VAL A 44 -0.56 -2.64 -12.62
CA VAL A 44 -1.78 -2.96 -11.87
C VAL A 44 -2.17 -4.40 -12.16
N ARG A 45 -2.39 -5.18 -11.10
CA ARG A 45 -2.81 -6.59 -11.16
C ARG A 45 -4.04 -6.82 -10.31
N THR A 46 -4.99 -7.60 -10.82
CA THR A 46 -6.22 -7.98 -10.10
C THR A 46 -6.25 -9.48 -9.83
N TYR A 47 -6.82 -9.88 -8.69
CA TYR A 47 -6.87 -11.27 -8.26
C TYR A 47 -8.26 -11.70 -7.84
N ASP A 48 -8.66 -12.89 -8.27
CA ASP A 48 -9.96 -13.49 -7.91
C ASP A 48 -9.99 -14.00 -6.46
N GLU A 49 -11.13 -14.54 -6.04
CA GLU A 49 -11.31 -15.13 -4.71
C GLU A 49 -10.41 -16.33 -4.44
N ASN A 50 -9.98 -17.03 -5.50
CA ASN A 50 -9.06 -18.15 -5.45
C ASN A 50 -7.59 -17.71 -5.53
N SER A 51 -7.33 -16.39 -5.49
CA SER A 51 -5.99 -15.80 -5.56
C SER A 51 -5.28 -16.02 -6.89
N GLN A 52 -6.05 -16.22 -7.96
CA GLN A 52 -5.56 -16.29 -9.33
C GLN A 52 -5.50 -14.90 -9.95
N LEU A 53 -4.42 -14.63 -10.69
CA LEU A 53 -4.29 -13.40 -11.48
C LEU A 53 -5.36 -13.39 -12.58
N ILE A 54 -6.16 -12.33 -12.63
CA ILE A 54 -7.20 -12.14 -13.66
C ILE A 54 -6.69 -11.22 -14.74
N ASP A 55 -6.28 -10.00 -14.35
CA ASP A 55 -5.84 -8.96 -15.28
C ASP A 55 -4.49 -8.38 -14.85
N GLU A 56 -3.70 -7.97 -15.85
CA GLU A 56 -2.47 -7.21 -15.68
C GLU A 56 -2.45 -6.04 -16.68
N MET A 57 -2.17 -4.84 -16.19
CA MET A 57 -2.19 -3.60 -16.96
C MET A 57 -1.01 -2.72 -16.55
N SER A 58 -0.28 -2.18 -17.53
CA SER A 58 0.84 -1.26 -17.27
C SER A 58 0.63 0.08 -17.93
N GLY A 59 1.08 1.15 -17.29
CA GLY A 59 0.98 2.50 -17.81
C GLY A 59 1.55 3.54 -16.86
N LYS A 60 1.50 4.81 -17.27
CA LYS A 60 2.07 5.92 -16.51
C LYS A 60 1.02 6.70 -15.75
N SER A 61 1.39 7.35 -14.65
CA SER A 61 0.50 8.24 -13.90
C SER A 61 -0.75 7.51 -13.41
N LEU A 62 -0.57 6.61 -12.44
CA LEU A 62 -1.70 5.98 -11.77
C LEU A 62 -2.43 7.00 -10.86
N SER A 63 -3.73 6.82 -10.69
CA SER A 63 -4.50 7.43 -9.60
C SER A 63 -5.59 6.45 -9.18
N ILE A 64 -5.72 6.22 -7.88
CA ILE A 64 -6.79 5.37 -7.33
C ILE A 64 -7.61 6.21 -6.36
N SER A 65 -8.92 6.23 -6.56
CA SER A 65 -9.84 6.96 -5.70
C SER A 65 -11.17 6.24 -5.59
N ARG A 66 -11.96 6.58 -4.56
CA ARG A 66 -13.34 6.12 -4.46
C ARG A 66 -14.17 6.77 -5.58
N ASN A 67 -14.94 5.96 -6.30
CA ASN A 67 -15.89 6.48 -7.27
C ASN A 67 -17.13 7.02 -6.53
N GLN A 68 -17.27 8.35 -6.53
CA GLN A 68 -18.32 9.08 -5.81
C GLN A 68 -19.72 8.92 -6.44
N GLU A 69 -19.79 8.52 -7.72
CA GLU A 69 -21.07 8.31 -8.41
C GLU A 69 -21.88 7.15 -7.81
N PHE A 70 -21.21 6.26 -7.08
CA PHE A 70 -21.81 5.10 -6.42
C PHE A 70 -22.01 5.31 -4.90
N ASP A 71 -21.75 6.50 -4.37
CA ASP A 71 -22.05 6.78 -2.96
C ASP A 71 -23.56 6.81 -2.74
N SER A 72 -23.98 6.34 -1.58
CA SER A 72 -25.31 6.70 -1.09
C SER A 72 -25.34 8.19 -0.71
N VAL A 73 -26.52 8.80 -0.83
CA VAL A 73 -26.74 10.20 -0.47
C VAL A 73 -27.63 10.32 0.76
N ASP A 74 -27.38 11.34 1.58
CA ASP A 74 -28.26 11.70 2.70
C ASP A 74 -29.57 12.37 2.22
N ALA A 75 -30.42 12.77 3.17
CA ALA A 75 -31.72 13.37 2.87
C ALA A 75 -31.59 14.72 2.15
N GLU A 76 -30.44 15.38 2.29
CA GLU A 76 -30.09 16.66 1.69
C GLU A 76 -29.34 16.50 0.35
N GLY A 77 -29.01 15.28 -0.05
CA GLY A 77 -28.35 14.95 -1.31
C GLY A 77 -26.82 14.96 -1.25
N TYR A 78 -26.20 15.02 -0.07
CA TYR A 78 -24.75 14.93 0.10
C TYR A 78 -24.27 13.48 0.18
N SER A 79 -23.07 13.22 -0.34
CA SER A 79 -22.45 11.89 -0.37
C SER A 79 -22.08 11.39 1.04
N ASN A 80 -22.40 10.14 1.32
CA ASN A 80 -22.01 9.42 2.54
C ASN A 80 -20.59 8.80 2.46
N ALA A 81 -19.88 8.98 1.35
CA ALA A 81 -18.53 8.46 1.11
C ALA A 81 -18.37 6.94 1.34
N ASP A 82 -19.41 6.16 1.06
CA ASP A 82 -19.53 4.74 1.39
C ASP A 82 -19.40 3.80 0.17
N SER A 83 -19.20 4.34 -1.04
CA SER A 83 -18.95 3.54 -2.23
C SER A 83 -17.74 2.63 -2.06
N SER A 84 -17.90 1.36 -2.44
CA SER A 84 -16.79 0.40 -2.54
C SER A 84 -16.17 0.32 -3.93
N VAL A 85 -16.73 1.06 -4.90
CA VAL A 85 -16.23 1.13 -6.27
C VAL A 85 -15.01 2.05 -6.30
N LEU A 86 -13.92 1.56 -6.86
CA LEU A 86 -12.72 2.34 -7.12
C LEU A 86 -12.76 2.87 -8.54
N LYS A 87 -12.45 4.16 -8.69
CA LYS A 87 -12.06 4.77 -9.96
C LYS A 87 -10.53 4.74 -10.05
N VAL A 88 -10.02 3.92 -10.96
CA VAL A 88 -8.60 3.77 -11.27
C VAL A 88 -8.33 4.49 -12.58
N THR A 89 -7.40 5.44 -12.57
CA THR A 89 -6.90 6.10 -13.78
C THR A 89 -5.47 5.65 -14.02
N LEU A 90 -5.17 5.19 -15.24
CA LEU A 90 -3.84 4.82 -15.66
C LEU A 90 -3.53 5.55 -16.97
N GLY A 91 -2.82 6.67 -16.86
CA GLY A 91 -2.58 7.59 -17.96
C GLY A 91 -3.87 8.23 -18.43
N ASN A 92 -4.29 7.92 -19.66
CA ASN A 92 -5.54 8.43 -20.26
C ASN A 92 -6.71 7.45 -20.14
N TYR A 93 -6.51 6.30 -19.49
CA TYR A 93 -7.51 5.26 -19.36
C TYR A 93 -8.14 5.29 -17.98
N GLU A 94 -9.47 5.14 -17.93
CA GLU A 94 -10.23 5.02 -16.69
C GLU A 94 -10.80 3.60 -16.58
N ILE A 95 -10.75 3.04 -15.37
CA ILE A 95 -11.21 1.70 -15.03
C ILE A 95 -12.04 1.83 -13.74
N ASP A 96 -13.27 1.35 -13.76
CA ASP A 96 -14.08 1.17 -12.56
C ASP A 96 -13.88 -0.25 -12.03
N HIS A 97 -13.37 -0.36 -10.81
CA HIS A 97 -13.01 -1.64 -10.19
C HIS A 97 -13.76 -1.85 -8.87
N VAL A 98 -14.30 -3.04 -8.65
CA VAL A 98 -14.95 -3.39 -7.38
C VAL A 98 -14.82 -4.89 -7.09
N GLY A 99 -14.67 -5.24 -5.81
CA GLY A 99 -14.85 -6.61 -5.33
C GLY A 99 -13.58 -7.46 -5.27
N SER A 100 -12.77 -7.52 -6.34
CA SER A 100 -11.53 -8.32 -6.38
C SER A 100 -10.34 -7.60 -5.73
N SER A 101 -9.32 -8.37 -5.34
CA SER A 101 -8.09 -7.82 -4.78
C SER A 101 -7.30 -7.13 -5.88
N LEU A 102 -6.65 -6.01 -5.57
CA LEU A 102 -5.84 -5.26 -6.53
C LEU A 102 -4.48 -4.90 -5.93
N ILE A 103 -3.43 -5.07 -6.71
CA ILE A 103 -2.06 -4.67 -6.37
C ILE A 103 -1.53 -3.81 -7.51
N ALA A 104 -1.16 -2.56 -7.23
CA ALA A 104 -0.48 -1.69 -8.17
C ALA A 104 0.93 -1.39 -7.66
N ALA A 105 1.93 -1.76 -8.44
CA ALA A 105 3.35 -1.63 -8.08
C ALA A 105 4.07 -0.74 -9.08
N GLU A 106 4.88 0.20 -8.57
CA GLU A 106 5.78 1.00 -9.39
C GLU A 106 6.87 0.14 -10.03
N GLU A 107 7.26 0.50 -11.25
CA GLU A 107 8.36 -0.13 -11.96
C GLU A 107 9.62 -0.20 -11.08
N GLY A 108 10.25 -1.38 -11.07
CA GLY A 108 11.41 -1.66 -10.24
C GLY A 108 11.08 -2.16 -8.83
N LEU A 109 9.80 -2.37 -8.50
CA LEU A 109 9.39 -3.30 -7.44
C LEU A 109 9.22 -4.70 -8.03
N GLU A 110 10.11 -5.61 -7.68
CA GLU A 110 10.05 -7.01 -8.12
C GLU A 110 9.15 -7.83 -7.19
N ASP A 111 8.21 -8.58 -7.77
CA ASP A 111 7.39 -9.54 -7.02
C ASP A 111 8.14 -10.87 -6.85
N LEU A 112 8.74 -11.03 -5.66
CA LEU A 112 9.51 -12.22 -5.33
C LEU A 112 8.65 -13.46 -5.15
N TYR A 113 7.34 -13.33 -4.91
CA TYR A 113 6.46 -14.49 -4.83
C TYR A 113 6.22 -15.08 -6.22
N ALA A 114 5.94 -14.24 -7.22
CA ALA A 114 5.84 -14.66 -8.61
C ALA A 114 7.16 -15.29 -9.11
N LYS A 115 8.29 -14.68 -8.77
CA LYS A 115 9.63 -15.25 -9.04
C LYS A 115 9.80 -16.61 -8.35
N TYR A 116 9.42 -16.74 -7.09
CA TYR A 116 9.53 -17.99 -6.35
C TYR A 116 8.70 -19.11 -6.99
N GLN A 117 7.47 -18.83 -7.41
CA GLN A 117 6.57 -19.80 -8.06
C GLN A 117 7.12 -20.33 -9.39
N THR A 118 7.88 -19.53 -10.13
CA THR A 118 8.44 -19.90 -11.43
C THR A 118 9.82 -20.55 -11.33
N THR A 119 10.59 -20.25 -10.27
CA THR A 119 11.98 -20.72 -10.11
C THR A 119 12.11 -21.97 -9.25
N VAL A 120 11.15 -22.27 -8.38
CA VAL A 120 11.21 -23.39 -7.45
C VAL A 120 10.18 -24.45 -7.83
N ASP A 121 10.63 -25.69 -8.03
CA ASP A 121 9.73 -26.82 -8.25
C ASP A 121 8.85 -27.07 -7.02
N ILE A 122 7.56 -26.84 -7.22
CA ILE A 122 6.53 -26.87 -6.19
C ILE A 122 6.22 -28.33 -5.74
N ALA A 123 6.61 -29.33 -6.52
CA ALA A 123 6.25 -30.72 -6.27
C ALA A 123 7.00 -31.37 -5.08
N ASN A 124 8.18 -30.85 -4.69
CA ASN A 124 9.03 -31.44 -3.65
C ASN A 124 9.02 -30.65 -2.31
N TYR A 125 7.84 -30.20 -1.88
CA TYR A 125 7.74 -29.34 -0.71
C TYR A 125 7.79 -30.05 0.65
N ASN A 126 8.72 -29.62 1.49
CA ASN A 126 8.59 -29.78 2.94
C ASN A 126 7.62 -28.72 3.49
N ARG A 127 6.38 -29.13 3.75
CA ARG A 127 5.33 -28.26 4.34
C ARG A 127 5.65 -27.77 5.76
N ALA A 128 6.67 -28.31 6.42
CA ALA A 128 7.05 -27.91 7.78
C ALA A 128 7.74 -26.54 7.85
N ILE A 129 8.34 -26.06 6.76
CA ILE A 129 9.01 -24.75 6.73
C ILE A 129 8.01 -23.68 6.29
N PRO A 130 7.82 -22.56 7.02
CA PRO A 130 6.93 -21.48 6.59
C PRO A 130 7.31 -20.88 5.22
N LEU A 131 6.31 -20.47 4.43
CA LEU A 131 6.53 -19.98 3.05
C LEU A 131 7.56 -18.86 2.95
N VAL A 132 7.46 -17.84 3.81
CA VAL A 132 8.37 -16.68 3.73
C VAL A 132 9.81 -17.08 4.02
N ASN A 133 10.05 -17.92 5.02
CA ASN A 133 11.38 -18.47 5.32
C ASN A 133 11.94 -19.27 4.13
N ARG A 134 11.08 -20.02 3.43
CA ARG A 134 11.49 -20.72 2.20
C ARG A 134 11.88 -19.73 1.10
N MET A 135 11.09 -18.68 0.87
CA MET A 135 11.42 -17.66 -0.13
C MET A 135 12.78 -17.01 0.19
N VAL A 136 13.02 -16.60 1.43
CA VAL A 136 14.30 -16.04 1.88
C VAL A 136 15.45 -17.02 1.61
N SER A 137 15.23 -18.31 1.87
CA SER A 137 16.24 -19.36 1.68
C SER A 137 16.50 -19.71 0.22
N SER A 138 15.48 -19.68 -0.64
CA SER A 138 15.57 -20.02 -2.06
C SER A 138 16.07 -18.85 -2.91
N LEU A 139 15.68 -17.62 -2.54
CA LEU A 139 15.99 -16.39 -3.27
C LEU A 139 17.00 -15.53 -2.51
N LYS A 140 18.00 -16.14 -1.86
CA LYS A 140 18.95 -15.44 -0.96
C LYS A 140 19.52 -14.14 -1.52
N ASN A 141 19.87 -14.14 -2.80
CA ASN A 141 20.44 -12.96 -3.47
C ASN A 141 19.46 -11.78 -3.49
N ASP A 142 18.17 -12.04 -3.70
CA ASP A 142 17.13 -11.00 -3.76
C ASP A 142 16.82 -10.42 -2.37
N PHE A 143 17.00 -11.22 -1.32
CA PHE A 143 16.81 -10.79 0.08
C PHE A 143 18.08 -10.20 0.72
N THR A 144 19.25 -10.39 0.10
CA THR A 144 20.52 -9.94 0.68
C THR A 144 20.59 -8.42 0.75
N GLY A 145 20.95 -7.90 1.92
CA GLY A 145 21.06 -6.46 2.17
C GLY A 145 19.72 -5.76 2.46
N LYS A 146 18.58 -6.45 2.34
CA LYS A 146 17.25 -5.88 2.61
C LYS A 146 16.89 -5.93 4.08
N ALA A 147 16.25 -4.89 4.62
CA ALA A 147 15.87 -4.87 6.03
C ALA A 147 14.47 -5.46 6.28
N LYS A 148 13.56 -5.31 5.32
CA LYS A 148 12.14 -5.61 5.46
C LYS A 148 11.63 -6.53 4.37
N VAL A 149 10.66 -7.36 4.72
CA VAL A 149 9.89 -8.22 3.80
C VAL A 149 8.41 -7.86 3.92
N VAL A 150 7.77 -7.54 2.81
CA VAL A 150 6.34 -7.21 2.72
C VAL A 150 5.62 -8.36 2.02
N LEU A 151 4.86 -9.14 2.78
CA LEU A 151 4.01 -10.20 2.24
C LEU A 151 2.59 -9.64 2.02
N ILE A 152 2.09 -9.70 0.80
CA ILE A 152 0.71 -9.37 0.45
C ILE A 152 -0.09 -10.66 0.27
N ARG A 153 -1.28 -10.71 0.87
CA ARG A 153 -2.19 -11.86 0.83
C ARG A 153 -3.59 -11.38 0.47
N SER A 154 -4.37 -12.29 -0.09
CA SER A 154 -5.82 -12.14 -0.14
C SER A 154 -6.39 -12.12 1.29
N GLN A 155 -7.65 -11.71 1.43
CA GLN A 155 -8.35 -11.70 2.72
C GLN A 155 -8.59 -13.10 3.31
N ASN A 156 -8.40 -14.17 2.53
CA ASN A 156 -8.43 -15.55 3.03
C ASN A 156 -7.03 -16.07 3.44
N GLY A 157 -6.00 -15.23 3.36
CA GLY A 157 -4.64 -15.55 3.79
C GLY A 157 -3.76 -16.19 2.72
N THR A 158 -4.25 -16.39 1.50
CA THR A 158 -3.43 -16.89 0.39
C THR A 158 -2.45 -15.82 -0.10
N PRO A 159 -1.14 -16.14 -0.22
CA PRO A 159 -0.14 -15.22 -0.75
C PRO A 159 -0.43 -14.77 -2.19
N LEU A 160 -0.30 -13.47 -2.44
CA LEU A 160 -0.49 -12.85 -3.75
C LEU A 160 0.80 -12.26 -4.32
N ALA A 161 1.59 -11.59 -3.49
CA ALA A 161 2.84 -10.95 -3.89
C ALA A 161 3.79 -10.83 -2.69
N THR A 162 5.10 -10.73 -2.95
CA THR A 162 6.09 -10.42 -1.91
C THR A 162 7.11 -9.41 -2.41
N TYR A 163 7.32 -8.36 -1.63
CA TYR A 163 8.29 -7.30 -1.93
C TYR A 163 9.31 -7.17 -0.80
N VAL A 164 10.48 -6.62 -1.10
CA VAL A 164 11.58 -6.42 -0.14
C VAL A 164 12.18 -5.03 -0.30
N GLY A 165 12.69 -4.49 0.80
CA GLY A 165 13.32 -3.17 0.80
C GLY A 165 14.06 -2.88 2.11
N ASP A 166 14.83 -1.80 2.12
CA ASP A 166 15.55 -1.32 3.30
C ASP A 166 14.65 -0.45 4.18
N LYS A 167 13.77 0.32 3.54
CA LYS A 167 12.80 1.20 4.20
C LYS A 167 11.41 0.95 3.66
N VAL A 168 10.48 0.65 4.57
CA VAL A 168 9.05 0.50 4.26
C VAL A 168 8.27 1.47 5.11
N SER A 169 7.53 2.38 4.48
CA SER A 169 6.61 3.31 5.14
C SER A 169 5.18 3.00 4.74
N LEU A 170 4.25 3.12 5.67
CA LEU A 170 2.82 2.89 5.45
C LEU A 170 2.08 4.22 5.54
N TYR A 171 1.15 4.43 4.61
CA TYR A 171 0.33 5.63 4.55
C TYR A 171 -1.16 5.26 4.48
N ALA A 172 -1.99 6.13 5.08
CA ALA A 172 -3.43 6.04 4.94
C ALA A 172 -3.83 6.48 3.53
N SER A 173 -4.77 5.76 2.93
CA SER A 173 -5.39 6.13 1.66
C SER A 173 -6.82 6.60 1.92
N ASP A 174 -7.26 7.62 1.18
CA ASP A 174 -8.66 8.06 1.19
C ASP A 174 -9.57 7.07 0.44
N ALA A 175 -8.99 6.15 -0.33
CA ALA A 175 -9.73 5.08 -0.99
C ALA A 175 -10.07 3.96 0.02
N PRO A 176 -11.32 3.47 0.03
CA PRO A 176 -11.77 2.48 1.00
C PRO A 176 -11.02 1.15 0.82
N LYS A 177 -10.61 0.53 1.94
CA LYS A 177 -9.90 -0.77 1.95
C LYS A 177 -8.61 -0.75 1.13
N THR A 178 -8.00 0.42 0.99
CA THR A 178 -6.73 0.64 0.29
C THR A 178 -5.64 0.95 1.30
N SER A 179 -4.45 0.43 1.08
CA SER A 179 -3.24 0.80 1.80
C SER A 179 -2.14 1.16 0.81
N GLU A 180 -1.33 2.14 1.19
CA GLU A 180 -0.20 2.57 0.37
C GLU A 180 1.09 2.37 1.14
N LEU A 181 2.03 1.72 0.46
CA LEU A 181 3.35 1.45 0.97
C LEU A 181 4.37 2.15 0.08
N LEU A 182 5.40 2.69 0.72
CA LEU A 182 6.58 3.20 0.04
C LEU A 182 7.77 2.32 0.43
N ILE A 183 8.30 1.59 -0.53
CA ILE A 183 9.40 0.64 -0.39
C ILE A 183 10.61 1.22 -1.12
N ASP A 184 11.64 1.64 -0.37
CA ASP A 184 12.86 2.27 -0.92
C ASP A 184 12.57 3.45 -1.87
N GLY A 185 11.50 4.21 -1.60
CA GLY A 185 11.05 5.34 -2.42
C GLY A 185 10.12 4.97 -3.58
N LYS A 186 9.85 3.68 -3.81
CA LYS A 186 8.90 3.19 -4.82
C LYS A 186 7.55 2.87 -4.22
N ARG A 187 6.49 3.12 -4.98
CA ARG A 187 5.11 3.02 -4.51
C ARG A 187 4.50 1.65 -4.76
N LEU A 188 3.78 1.18 -3.75
CA LEU A 188 2.97 -0.03 -3.80
C LEU A 188 1.59 0.29 -3.21
N ILE A 189 0.54 0.10 -3.99
CA ILE A 189 -0.84 0.30 -3.56
C ILE A 189 -1.53 -1.05 -3.56
N ILE A 190 -2.23 -1.35 -2.48
CA ILE A 190 -2.96 -2.60 -2.31
C ILE A 190 -4.39 -2.30 -1.91
N TYR A 191 -5.34 -2.96 -2.57
CA TYR A 191 -6.78 -2.84 -2.29
C TYR A 191 -7.35 -4.23 -2.01
N ARG A 192 -8.16 -4.34 -0.95
CA ARG A 192 -8.76 -5.61 -0.49
C ARG A 192 -7.73 -6.73 -0.23
N CYS A 193 -6.54 -6.37 0.22
CA CYS A 193 -5.49 -7.30 0.60
C CYS A 193 -5.19 -7.22 2.10
N ASP A 194 -4.76 -8.35 2.66
CA ASP A 194 -4.04 -8.37 3.93
C ASP A 194 -2.55 -8.20 3.65
N TYR A 195 -1.80 -7.57 4.56
CA TYR A 195 -0.36 -7.49 4.45
C TYR A 195 0.34 -7.75 5.78
N THR A 196 1.60 -8.15 5.72
CA THR A 196 2.47 -8.24 6.88
C THR A 196 3.87 -7.79 6.50
N ILE A 197 4.43 -6.90 7.32
CA ILE A 197 5.78 -6.38 7.15
C ILE A 197 6.65 -7.01 8.24
N TYR A 198 7.63 -7.81 7.82
CA TYR A 198 8.57 -8.48 8.71
C TYR A 198 9.91 -7.74 8.72
N ASP A 199 10.58 -7.72 9.87
CA ASP A 199 12.04 -7.60 9.88
C ASP A 199 12.64 -8.86 9.25
N ARG A 200 13.48 -8.69 8.22
CA ARG A 200 14.05 -9.80 7.47
C ARG A 200 14.83 -10.75 8.38
N GLU A 201 15.52 -10.23 9.38
CA GLU A 201 16.31 -11.00 10.35
C GLU A 201 15.47 -12.04 11.13
N LEU A 202 14.15 -11.83 11.28
CA LEU A 202 13.25 -12.80 11.92
C LEU A 202 13.01 -14.05 11.06
N LEU A 203 13.37 -14.00 9.78
CA LEU A 203 13.07 -15.02 8.77
C LEU A 203 14.29 -15.88 8.41
N GLU A 204 15.46 -15.58 8.99
CA GLU A 204 16.74 -16.27 8.71
C GLU A 204 17.06 -17.45 9.64
N ASN A 205 16.04 -18.05 10.28
CA ASN A 205 16.21 -19.21 11.15
C ASN A 205 16.54 -20.50 10.41
#